data_AF-A0ABC9SGB1-F1
#
_entry.id   AF-A0ABC9SGB1-F1
#
_cell.length_a   1.000
_cell.length_b   1.000
_cell.length_c   1.000
_cell.angle_alpha   90.00
_cell.angle_beta   90.00
_cell.angle_gamma   90.00
#
_symmetry.space_group_name_H-M   'P 1'
#
loop_
_entity.id
_entity.type
_entity.pdbx_description
1 polymer ?
#
loop_
_entity_poly.entity_id
_entity_poly.type
_entity_poly.pdbx_seq_one_letter_code
_entity_poly.pdbx_strand_id
1 'polypeptide(L)'
;MAKELINQGKATHVYIMDLPGHGASTMTRGTASVPANVSQLSVGNYGDALRALLSQMVGTEKRKITTIVGHSIGGLVIQMIQSKYRNEDSSLLDTFGIENTILIASDIPSALPWFGGDAPMSDPNSAKGFVWNFKTERVVETQPFPPQVITGLFVETPDDFYINTKFAVNGVPVTGAPTPAQLEIMTNLEPYKAAANIVGLDPSGQTTNAVSRLSVSPNIWNGFNLKVVWLEKGVFFNQSETQGLAQYLKTGLNAITISDPEAVHGAPFSKPSLFLSLF
;
A
#
# COMPACT_ATOMS: atom_id res chain seq x y z
N MET A 1 1.66 5.79 -14.65
CA MET A 1 0.19 5.68 -14.83
C MET A 1 -0.53 7.02 -15.03
N ALA A 2 -0.42 7.98 -14.11
CA ALA A 2 -1.19 9.23 -14.15
C ALA A 2 -1.14 9.98 -15.50
N LYS A 3 0.06 10.18 -16.04
CA LYS A 3 0.26 10.82 -17.35
C LYS A 3 -0.48 10.09 -18.48
N GLU A 4 -0.46 8.77 -18.48
CA GLU A 4 -1.13 7.96 -19.50
C GLU A 4 -2.66 8.08 -19.42
N LEU A 5 -3.23 8.10 -18.21
CA LEU A 5 -4.67 8.30 -18.02
C LEU A 5 -5.15 9.64 -18.59
N ILE A 6 -4.37 10.70 -18.40
CA ILE A 6 -4.68 12.03 -18.95
C ILE A 6 -4.55 12.02 -20.47
N ASN A 7 -3.44 11.50 -21.00
CA ASN A 7 -3.17 11.45 -22.44
C ASN A 7 -4.23 10.66 -23.22
N GLN A 8 -4.77 9.59 -22.63
CA GLN A 8 -5.77 8.72 -23.24
C GLN A 8 -7.21 9.17 -22.95
N GLY A 9 -7.41 10.34 -22.32
CA GLY A 9 -8.73 10.87 -21.98
C GLY A 9 -9.50 10.05 -20.95
N LYS A 10 -8.82 9.20 -20.18
CA LYS A 10 -9.40 8.36 -19.12
C LYS A 10 -9.60 9.12 -17.82
N ALA A 11 -8.86 10.20 -17.60
CA ALA A 11 -9.02 11.09 -16.47
C ALA A 11 -8.76 12.54 -16.87
N THR A 12 -9.55 13.48 -16.35
CA THR A 12 -9.29 14.91 -16.49
C THR A 12 -8.25 15.40 -15.48
N HIS A 13 -8.27 14.84 -14.27
CA HIS A 13 -7.35 15.15 -13.19
C HIS A 13 -6.91 13.86 -12.52
N VAL A 14 -5.62 13.77 -12.17
CA VAL A 14 -5.08 12.66 -11.39
C VAL A 14 -4.32 13.25 -10.21
N TYR A 15 -4.68 12.82 -9.01
CA TYR A 15 -4.03 13.20 -7.77
C TYR A 15 -3.24 12.00 -7.26
N ILE A 16 -1.98 12.22 -6.90
CA ILE A 16 -1.10 11.20 -6.33
C ILE A 16 -0.79 11.65 -4.91
N MET A 17 -0.96 10.75 -3.96
CA MET A 17 -0.65 11.00 -2.56
C MET A 17 0.62 10.23 -2.21
N ASP A 18 1.64 10.96 -1.78
CA ASP A 18 2.71 10.36 -1.01
C ASP A 18 2.15 10.02 0.38
N LEU A 19 2.25 8.76 0.80
CA LEU A 19 1.84 8.35 2.14
C LEU A 19 2.68 9.10 3.19
N PRO A 20 2.17 9.33 4.42
CA PRO A 20 2.95 9.94 5.50
C PRO A 20 4.34 9.31 5.63
N GLY A 21 5.40 10.14 5.70
CA GLY A 21 6.79 9.67 5.80
C GLY A 21 7.43 9.24 4.48
N HIS A 22 6.75 9.40 3.35
CA HIS A 22 7.26 9.07 2.01
C HIS A 22 7.32 10.32 1.13
N GLY A 23 8.25 10.33 0.16
CA GLY A 23 8.34 11.36 -0.86
C GLY A 23 8.40 12.76 -0.25
N ALA A 24 7.48 13.64 -0.68
CA ALA A 24 7.36 14.99 -0.14
C ALA A 24 6.44 15.08 1.10
N SER A 25 5.79 14.00 1.50
CA SER A 25 4.87 13.97 2.64
C SER A 25 5.61 13.92 3.97
N THR A 26 5.64 15.05 4.66
CA THR A 26 6.21 15.18 6.00
C THR A 26 5.21 14.83 7.11
N MET A 27 5.71 14.61 8.32
CA MET A 27 4.89 14.49 9.52
C MET A 27 5.22 15.62 10.48
N THR A 28 4.19 16.26 11.03
CA THR A 28 4.33 17.21 12.15
C THR A 28 3.69 16.60 13.39
N ARG A 29 4.37 16.71 14.54
CA ARG A 29 3.85 16.21 15.81
C ARG A 29 2.61 17.00 16.21
N GLY A 30 1.48 16.29 16.37
CA GLY A 30 0.24 16.85 16.90
C GLY A 30 0.19 16.81 18.45
N THR A 31 -1.01 16.91 19.01
CA THR A 31 -1.25 16.77 20.46
C THR A 31 -1.29 15.31 20.94
N ALA A 32 -1.41 14.36 20.02
CA ALA A 32 -1.37 12.94 20.33
C ALA A 32 0.02 12.51 20.79
N SER A 33 0.08 11.57 21.74
CA SER A 33 1.35 11.00 22.21
C SER A 33 2.05 10.15 21.15
N VAL A 34 1.29 9.56 20.21
CA VAL A 34 1.79 8.77 19.07
C VAL A 34 0.95 9.03 17.81
N PRO A 35 1.53 8.92 16.60
CA PRO A 35 2.96 8.77 16.34
C PRO A 35 3.73 10.05 16.71
N ALA A 36 4.82 9.91 17.46
CA ALA A 36 5.67 11.03 17.87
C ALA A 36 6.67 11.42 16.76
N ASN A 37 7.06 10.46 15.92
CA ASN A 37 7.92 10.65 14.76
C ASN A 37 7.51 9.68 13.62
N VAL A 38 8.14 9.85 12.45
CA VAL A 38 7.83 9.08 11.24
C VAL A 38 8.00 7.56 11.40
N SER A 39 8.94 7.08 12.22
CA SER A 39 9.17 5.63 12.37
C SER A 39 8.04 4.93 13.13
N GLN A 40 7.16 5.69 13.78
CA GLN A 40 6.01 5.16 14.54
C GLN A 40 4.72 5.13 13.72
N LEU A 41 4.77 5.57 12.46
CA LEU A 41 3.64 5.48 11.54
C LEU A 41 3.25 4.02 11.30
N SER A 42 1.95 3.79 11.28
CA SER A 42 1.31 2.52 10.96
C SER A 42 0.45 2.66 9.71
N VAL A 43 0.05 1.55 9.11
CA VAL A 43 -0.92 1.54 8.00
C VAL A 43 -2.23 2.22 8.39
N GLY A 44 -2.64 2.14 9.66
CA GLY A 44 -3.80 2.88 10.18
C GLY A 44 -3.63 4.39 10.06
N ASN A 45 -2.42 4.92 10.33
CA ASN A 45 -2.14 6.34 10.16
C ASN A 45 -2.17 6.76 8.69
N TYR A 46 -1.78 5.88 7.76
CA TYR A 46 -1.94 6.13 6.32
C TYR A 46 -3.42 6.23 5.94
N GLY A 47 -4.27 5.39 6.53
CA GLY A 47 -5.73 5.46 6.36
C GLY A 47 -6.34 6.75 6.90
N ASP A 48 -5.91 7.20 8.08
CA ASP A 48 -6.36 8.48 8.64
C ASP A 48 -5.93 9.68 7.78
N ALA A 49 -4.70 9.66 7.26
CA ALA A 49 -4.20 10.71 6.38
C ALA A 49 -4.96 10.76 5.05
N LEU A 50 -5.20 9.61 4.41
CA LEU A 50 -5.99 9.55 3.17
C LEU A 50 -7.42 10.03 3.40
N ARG A 51 -8.06 9.62 4.52
CA ARG A 51 -9.40 10.09 4.88
C ARG A 51 -9.43 11.62 5.08
N ALA A 52 -8.45 12.18 5.79
CA ALA A 52 -8.34 13.62 6.00
C ALA A 52 -8.14 14.37 4.67
N LEU A 53 -7.30 13.83 3.77
CA LEU A 53 -7.09 14.39 2.43
C LEU A 53 -8.39 14.38 1.63
N LEU A 54 -9.12 13.26 1.59
CA LEU A 54 -10.40 13.16 0.88
C LEU A 54 -11.44 14.12 1.46
N SER A 55 -11.53 14.24 2.79
CA SER A 55 -12.40 15.23 3.45
C SER A 55 -12.05 16.65 3.05
N GLN A 56 -10.76 17.00 2.97
CA GLN A 56 -10.34 18.33 2.54
C GLN A 56 -10.69 18.57 1.06
N MET A 57 -10.32 17.64 0.18
CA MET A 57 -10.55 17.75 -1.26
C MET A 57 -12.04 17.84 -1.60
N VAL A 58 -12.87 16.96 -1.06
CA VAL A 58 -14.30 16.90 -1.39
C VAL A 58 -15.10 17.89 -0.55
N GLY A 59 -14.87 17.93 0.76
CA GLY A 59 -15.63 18.72 1.71
C GLY A 59 -15.32 20.21 1.67
N THR A 60 -14.03 20.58 1.58
CA THR A 60 -13.57 21.97 1.62
C THR A 60 -13.33 22.52 0.21
N GLU A 61 -12.52 21.84 -0.59
CA GLU A 61 -12.14 22.31 -1.95
C GLU A 61 -13.18 22.00 -3.02
N LYS A 62 -14.23 21.23 -2.68
CA LYS A 62 -15.32 20.84 -3.58
C LYS A 62 -14.84 20.12 -4.85
N ARG A 63 -13.73 19.38 -4.76
CA ARG A 63 -13.23 18.51 -5.82
C ARG A 63 -14.19 17.33 -6.01
N LYS A 64 -14.46 16.95 -7.26
CA LYS A 64 -15.17 15.70 -7.58
C LYS A 64 -14.15 14.58 -7.76
N ILE A 65 -14.15 13.60 -6.86
CA ILE A 65 -13.29 12.42 -6.91
C ILE A 65 -14.17 11.18 -7.16
N THR A 66 -14.17 10.66 -8.38
CA THR A 66 -15.04 9.54 -8.79
C THR A 66 -14.37 8.17 -8.70
N THR A 67 -13.04 8.15 -8.62
CA THR A 67 -12.24 6.93 -8.68
C THR A 67 -11.10 7.01 -7.67
N ILE A 68 -10.92 5.96 -6.89
CA ILE A 68 -9.79 5.78 -5.99
C ILE A 68 -9.03 4.51 -6.36
N VAL A 69 -7.70 4.60 -6.37
CA VAL A 69 -6.81 3.51 -6.79
C VAL A 69 -5.80 3.26 -5.69
N GLY A 70 -5.69 2.00 -5.26
CA GLY A 70 -4.70 1.58 -4.28
C GLY A 70 -3.84 0.45 -4.85
N HIS A 71 -2.53 0.56 -4.66
CA HIS A 71 -1.57 -0.45 -5.08
C HIS A 71 -0.85 -1.00 -3.84
N SER A 72 -0.73 -2.35 -3.72
CA SER A 72 -0.07 -3.00 -2.58
C SER A 72 -0.62 -2.48 -1.24
N ILE A 73 0.22 -1.90 -0.38
CA ILE A 73 -0.16 -1.26 0.88
C ILE A 73 -1.29 -0.23 0.70
N GLY A 74 -1.26 0.57 -0.37
CA GLY A 74 -2.29 1.57 -0.64
C GLY A 74 -3.67 0.94 -0.90
N GLY A 75 -3.69 -0.29 -1.44
CA GLY A 75 -4.93 -1.04 -1.58
C GLY A 75 -5.50 -1.48 -0.22
N LEU A 76 -4.66 -1.95 0.69
CA LEU A 76 -5.07 -2.31 2.06
C LEU A 76 -5.54 -1.09 2.85
N VAL A 77 -4.87 0.06 2.68
CA VAL A 77 -5.32 1.33 3.27
C VAL A 77 -6.75 1.66 2.85
N ILE A 78 -7.07 1.55 1.57
CA ILE A 78 -8.44 1.79 1.05
C ILE A 78 -9.43 0.76 1.62
N GLN A 79 -9.04 -0.52 1.68
CA GLN A 79 -9.87 -1.57 2.29
C GLN A 79 -10.21 -1.24 3.76
N MET A 80 -9.22 -0.82 4.56
CA MET A 80 -9.42 -0.45 5.96
C MET A 80 -10.36 0.74 6.13
N ILE A 81 -10.21 1.78 5.30
CA ILE A 81 -11.11 2.95 5.33
C ILE A 81 -12.54 2.54 5.00
N GLN A 82 -12.75 1.76 3.93
CA GLN A 82 -14.09 1.29 3.58
C GLN A 82 -14.68 0.39 4.66
N SER A 83 -13.87 -0.48 5.28
CA SER A 83 -14.31 -1.32 6.38
C SER A 83 -14.77 -0.49 7.58
N LYS A 84 -14.05 0.60 7.89
CA LYS A 84 -14.43 1.54 8.95
C LYS A 84 -15.77 2.20 8.64
N TYR A 85 -15.92 2.77 7.45
CA TYR A 85 -17.18 3.39 7.05
C TYR A 85 -18.35 2.42 7.05
N ARG A 86 -18.14 1.17 6.62
CA ARG A 86 -19.19 0.16 6.65
C ARG A 86 -19.70 -0.11 8.07
N ASN A 87 -18.81 -0.09 9.07
CA ASN A 87 -19.17 -0.24 10.47
C ASN A 87 -19.90 0.99 11.04
N GLU A 88 -19.84 2.12 10.35
CA GLU A 88 -20.52 3.38 10.65
C GLU A 88 -21.77 3.58 9.73
N ASP A 89 -22.27 2.49 9.13
CA ASP A 89 -23.39 2.50 8.16
C ASP A 89 -23.20 3.48 6.99
N SER A 90 -21.96 3.62 6.52
CA SER A 90 -21.56 4.50 5.43
C SER A 90 -20.63 3.79 4.44
N SER A 91 -20.11 4.55 3.47
CA SER A 91 -19.13 4.08 2.49
C SER A 91 -18.29 5.24 1.94
N LEU A 92 -17.22 4.92 1.20
CA LEU A 92 -16.49 5.91 0.39
C LEU A 92 -17.39 6.59 -0.65
N LEU A 93 -18.39 5.87 -1.18
CA LEU A 93 -19.41 6.46 -2.06
C LEU A 93 -20.25 7.48 -1.30
N ASP A 94 -20.84 7.10 -0.18
CA ASP A 94 -21.76 7.98 0.58
C ASP A 94 -21.03 9.20 1.16
N THR A 95 -19.80 9.02 1.62
CA THR A 95 -19.03 10.09 2.27
C THR A 95 -18.36 11.03 1.28
N PHE A 96 -17.82 10.50 0.18
CA PHE A 96 -16.96 11.25 -0.74
C PHE A 96 -17.42 11.26 -2.20
N GLY A 97 -18.47 10.53 -2.55
CA GLY A 97 -18.94 10.38 -3.94
C GLY A 97 -18.02 9.51 -4.81
N ILE A 98 -17.20 8.65 -4.21
CA ILE A 98 -16.26 7.79 -4.94
C ILE A 98 -17.00 6.55 -5.47
N GLU A 99 -17.26 6.54 -6.77
CA GLU A 99 -18.03 5.50 -7.47
C GLU A 99 -17.20 4.27 -7.89
N ASN A 100 -15.88 4.42 -7.99
CA ASN A 100 -15.00 3.36 -8.49
C ASN A 100 -13.79 3.17 -7.55
N THR A 101 -13.56 1.93 -7.14
CA THR A 101 -12.34 1.52 -6.43
C THR A 101 -11.59 0.50 -7.26
N ILE A 102 -10.29 0.73 -7.45
CA ILE A 102 -9.39 -0.21 -8.13
C ILE A 102 -8.28 -0.58 -7.15
N LEU A 103 -8.22 -1.86 -6.79
CA LEU A 103 -7.20 -2.43 -5.92
C LEU A 103 -6.25 -3.25 -6.78
N ILE A 104 -5.01 -2.77 -6.97
CA ILE A 104 -3.99 -3.41 -7.80
C ILE A 104 -3.01 -4.14 -6.90
N ALA A 105 -2.88 -5.46 -7.05
CA ALA A 105 -1.95 -6.28 -6.27
C ALA A 105 -1.97 -5.88 -4.78
N SER A 106 -3.17 -5.76 -4.22
CA SER A 106 -3.38 -5.18 -2.89
C SER A 106 -2.98 -6.17 -1.81
N ASP A 107 -2.43 -5.65 -0.71
CA ASP A 107 -2.12 -6.50 0.44
C ASP A 107 -3.41 -7.12 1.01
N ILE A 108 -3.27 -8.34 1.52
CA ILE A 108 -4.36 -9.21 1.93
C ILE A 108 -4.60 -9.04 3.45
N PRO A 109 -5.85 -8.85 3.91
CA PRO A 109 -6.16 -8.70 5.33
C PRO A 109 -6.08 -10.05 6.08
N SER A 110 -6.04 -10.00 7.41
CA SER A 110 -5.81 -11.15 8.30
C SER A 110 -6.82 -12.28 8.19
N ALA A 111 -8.05 -11.99 7.75
CA ALA A 111 -9.11 -12.99 7.63
C ALA A 111 -8.89 -13.98 6.46
N LEU A 112 -7.95 -13.67 5.56
CA LEU A 112 -7.66 -14.47 4.37
C LEU A 112 -6.24 -15.03 4.44
N PRO A 113 -6.03 -16.27 3.96
CA PRO A 113 -4.68 -16.81 3.85
C PRO A 113 -3.86 -15.99 2.86
N TRP A 114 -2.60 -15.74 3.20
CA TRP A 114 -1.61 -15.15 2.34
C TRP A 114 -0.27 -15.83 2.58
N PHE A 115 0.20 -16.63 1.62
CA PHE A 115 1.39 -17.47 1.77
C PHE A 115 2.60 -16.67 2.24
N GLY A 116 2.97 -15.59 1.54
CA GLY A 116 4.12 -14.78 1.90
C GLY A 116 3.99 -14.12 3.28
N GLY A 117 2.78 -13.68 3.63
CA GLY A 117 2.49 -13.05 4.93
C GLY A 117 2.43 -14.04 6.08
N ASP A 118 1.94 -15.27 5.86
CA ASP A 118 1.68 -16.26 6.90
C ASP A 118 2.87 -17.23 7.09
N ALA A 119 3.76 -17.33 6.10
CA ALA A 119 4.95 -18.17 6.15
C ALA A 119 5.84 -17.87 7.39
N PRO A 120 6.41 -18.90 8.02
CA PRO A 120 7.35 -18.73 9.13
C PRO A 120 8.60 -18.00 8.65
N MET A 121 9.30 -17.28 9.54
CA MET A 121 10.51 -16.52 9.18
C MET A 121 11.65 -17.37 8.59
N SER A 122 11.65 -18.68 8.82
CA SER A 122 12.62 -19.61 8.24
C SER A 122 12.37 -19.90 6.76
N ASP A 123 11.19 -19.56 6.24
CA ASP A 123 10.89 -19.70 4.81
C ASP A 123 11.62 -18.61 4.01
N PRO A 124 12.36 -18.95 2.95
CA PRO A 124 13.09 -17.97 2.14
C PRO A 124 12.18 -16.93 1.45
N ASN A 125 10.89 -17.20 1.32
CA ASN A 125 9.88 -16.31 0.75
C ASN A 125 9.02 -15.62 1.82
N SER A 126 9.39 -15.72 3.10
CA SER A 126 8.64 -15.10 4.19
C SER A 126 8.73 -13.57 4.13
N ALA A 127 7.58 -12.92 3.95
CA ALA A 127 7.50 -11.47 4.06
C ALA A 127 7.88 -10.97 5.47
N LYS A 128 7.59 -11.76 6.53
CA LYS A 128 8.08 -11.49 7.88
C LYS A 128 9.60 -11.53 7.95
N GLY A 129 10.21 -12.54 7.33
CA GLY A 129 11.66 -12.68 7.22
C GLY A 129 12.28 -11.45 6.57
N PHE A 130 11.72 -10.96 5.46
CA PHE A 130 12.20 -9.75 4.79
C PHE A 130 12.08 -8.50 5.67
N VAL A 131 10.91 -8.25 6.26
CA VAL A 131 10.69 -7.08 7.15
C VAL A 131 11.66 -7.10 8.33
N TRP A 132 11.92 -8.27 8.92
CA TRP A 132 12.84 -8.39 10.04
C TRP A 132 14.32 -8.23 9.64
N ASN A 133 14.73 -8.88 8.55
CA ASN A 133 16.13 -8.91 8.12
C ASN A 133 16.59 -7.58 7.51
N PHE A 134 15.67 -6.81 6.92
CA PHE A 134 15.93 -5.48 6.39
C PHE A 134 15.59 -4.35 7.38
N LYS A 135 15.32 -4.71 8.64
CA LYS A 135 15.11 -3.74 9.71
C LYS A 135 16.40 -2.97 9.98
N THR A 136 16.28 -1.66 10.01
CA THR A 136 17.40 -0.76 10.26
C THR A 136 17.00 0.37 11.20
N GLU A 137 17.95 0.90 11.96
CA GLU A 137 17.74 2.04 12.83
C GLU A 137 18.21 3.33 12.15
N ARG A 138 17.44 4.40 12.28
CA ARG A 138 17.76 5.73 11.74
C ARG A 138 17.50 6.82 12.75
N VAL A 139 18.30 7.88 12.68
CA VAL A 139 18.03 9.12 13.41
C VAL A 139 16.79 9.77 12.80
N VAL A 140 15.78 10.03 13.64
CA VAL A 140 14.52 10.68 13.23
C VAL A 140 14.41 12.11 13.76
N GLU A 141 15.09 12.43 14.84
CA GLU A 141 15.11 13.77 15.42
C GLU A 141 16.42 13.97 16.18
N THR A 142 16.98 15.18 16.10
CA THR A 142 18.07 15.62 16.97
C THR A 142 17.61 16.87 17.70
N GLN A 143 17.46 16.77 19.02
CA GLN A 143 17.14 17.91 19.87
C GLN A 143 18.44 18.52 20.38
N PRO A 144 18.67 19.83 20.22
CA PRO A 144 19.91 20.46 20.65
C PRO A 144 19.97 20.71 22.17
N PHE A 145 18.81 20.88 22.84
CA PHE A 145 18.77 21.24 24.28
C PHE A 145 17.53 20.67 25.00
N PRO A 146 17.69 19.71 25.94
CA PRO A 146 18.92 18.95 26.19
C PRO A 146 19.35 18.16 24.94
N PRO A 147 20.65 17.92 24.70
CA PRO A 147 21.11 17.13 23.56
C PRO A 147 20.51 15.71 23.59
N GLN A 148 19.64 15.41 22.65
CA GLN A 148 19.02 14.09 22.51
C GLN A 148 18.97 13.69 21.05
N VAL A 149 19.40 12.47 20.74
CA VAL A 149 19.21 11.84 19.44
C VAL A 149 18.09 10.83 19.60
N ILE A 150 17.01 11.03 18.85
CA ILE A 150 15.90 10.07 18.81
C ILE A 150 16.10 9.21 17.57
N THR A 151 16.15 7.90 17.79
CA THR A 151 16.20 6.90 16.74
C THR A 151 14.85 6.25 16.51
N GLY A 152 14.68 5.68 15.33
CA GLY A 152 13.47 5.00 14.89
C GLY A 152 13.79 3.80 14.00
N LEU A 153 12.89 2.83 13.98
CA LEU A 153 13.03 1.62 13.17
C LEU A 153 12.34 1.75 11.82
N PHE A 154 13.06 1.36 10.77
CA PHE A 154 12.60 1.35 9.39
C PHE A 154 12.92 0.02 8.71
N VAL A 155 12.31 -0.22 7.56
CA VAL A 155 12.71 -1.28 6.62
C VAL A 155 13.44 -0.62 5.45
N GLU A 156 14.67 -1.04 5.24
CA GLU A 156 15.51 -0.59 4.12
C GLU A 156 15.85 -1.79 3.24
N THR A 157 15.13 -1.90 2.12
CA THR A 157 15.37 -2.98 1.16
C THR A 157 16.58 -2.66 0.28
N PRO A 158 17.54 -3.58 0.12
CA PRO A 158 18.59 -3.45 -0.89
C PRO A 158 18.02 -3.24 -2.30
N ASP A 159 18.73 -2.46 -3.13
CA ASP A 159 18.27 -2.11 -4.49
C ASP A 159 18.06 -3.33 -5.38
N ASP A 160 18.95 -4.32 -5.30
CA ASP A 160 18.83 -5.57 -6.05
C ASP A 160 17.59 -6.36 -5.63
N PHE A 161 17.30 -6.44 -4.33
CA PHE A 161 16.07 -7.02 -3.83
C PHE A 161 14.84 -6.24 -4.30
N TYR A 162 14.87 -4.90 -4.24
CA TYR A 162 13.78 -4.04 -4.66
C TYR A 162 13.46 -4.21 -6.15
N ILE A 163 14.47 -4.19 -7.01
CA ILE A 163 14.32 -4.42 -8.46
C ILE A 163 13.82 -5.83 -8.73
N ASN A 164 14.44 -6.85 -8.13
CA ASN A 164 14.10 -8.25 -8.42
C ASN A 164 12.68 -8.62 -7.99
N THR A 165 12.18 -8.04 -6.91
CA THR A 165 10.83 -8.35 -6.40
C THR A 165 9.74 -7.49 -7.03
N LYS A 166 10.04 -6.28 -7.49
CA LYS A 166 9.02 -5.35 -8.00
C LYS A 166 9.06 -5.15 -9.51
N PHE A 167 10.22 -5.25 -10.14
CA PHE A 167 10.45 -4.81 -11.51
C PHE A 167 11.11 -5.87 -12.40
N ALA A 168 11.17 -7.13 -11.97
CA ALA A 168 11.83 -8.19 -12.72
C ALA A 168 10.97 -9.43 -12.88
N VAL A 169 11.27 -10.21 -13.92
CA VAL A 169 10.78 -11.57 -14.10
C VAL A 169 12.00 -12.49 -14.15
N ASN A 170 12.05 -13.49 -13.26
CA ASN A 170 13.18 -14.41 -13.16
C ASN A 170 14.55 -13.70 -13.03
N GLY A 171 14.58 -12.59 -12.27
CA GLY A 171 15.81 -11.80 -12.05
C GLY A 171 16.21 -10.88 -13.20
N VAL A 172 15.41 -10.80 -14.27
CA VAL A 172 15.65 -9.88 -15.40
C VAL A 172 14.70 -8.68 -15.29
N PRO A 173 15.21 -7.44 -15.14
CA PRO A 173 14.38 -6.25 -15.10
C PRO A 173 13.55 -6.04 -16.38
N VAL A 174 12.31 -5.58 -16.23
CA VAL A 174 11.41 -5.28 -17.36
C VAL A 174 11.75 -3.93 -18.01
N THR A 175 11.22 -3.67 -19.21
CA THR A 175 11.60 -2.52 -20.07
C THR A 175 11.41 -1.14 -19.44
N GLY A 176 10.56 -1.01 -18.40
CA GLY A 176 10.33 0.23 -17.66
C GLY A 176 10.80 0.21 -16.20
N ALA A 177 11.66 -0.74 -15.83
CA ALA A 177 12.24 -0.78 -14.48
C ALA A 177 13.00 0.52 -14.16
N PRO A 178 12.98 1.01 -12.91
CA PRO A 178 13.68 2.23 -12.55
C PRO A 178 15.20 2.06 -12.71
N THR A 179 15.84 3.10 -13.23
CA THR A 179 17.31 3.22 -13.26
C THR A 179 17.87 3.43 -11.85
N PRO A 180 19.17 3.19 -11.60
CA PRO A 180 19.79 3.47 -10.30
C PRO A 180 19.54 4.91 -9.80
N ALA A 181 19.67 5.91 -10.67
CA ALA A 181 19.38 7.30 -10.33
C ALA A 181 17.91 7.55 -9.97
N GLN A 182 16.98 6.78 -10.56
CA GLN A 182 15.57 6.85 -10.18
C GLN A 182 15.31 6.12 -8.85
N LEU A 183 16.03 5.04 -8.56
CA LEU A 183 15.92 4.37 -7.27
C LEU A 183 16.26 5.32 -6.12
N GLU A 184 17.36 6.08 -6.22
CA GLU A 184 17.79 7.05 -5.20
C GLU A 184 16.69 8.04 -4.77
N ILE A 185 15.77 8.39 -5.68
CA ILE A 185 14.65 9.31 -5.40
C ILE A 185 13.32 8.58 -5.12
N MET A 186 13.21 7.30 -5.47
CA MET A 186 12.00 6.48 -5.30
C MET A 186 12.03 5.67 -4.00
N THR A 187 13.21 5.28 -3.52
CA THR A 187 13.38 4.49 -2.30
C THR A 187 13.22 5.39 -1.08
N ASN A 188 12.02 5.38 -0.50
CA ASN A 188 11.78 5.90 0.83
C ASN A 188 11.87 4.75 1.84
N LEU A 189 12.37 5.07 3.04
CA LEU A 189 12.39 4.12 4.14
C LEU A 189 10.97 3.91 4.66
N GLU A 190 10.48 2.68 4.59
CA GLU A 190 9.17 2.34 5.15
C GLU A 190 9.31 2.25 6.68
N PRO A 191 8.49 2.96 7.47
CA PRO A 191 8.40 2.77 8.91
C PRO A 191 8.21 1.29 9.27
N TYR A 192 9.08 0.75 10.13
CA TYR A 192 9.05 -0.69 10.45
C TYR A 192 7.68 -1.12 10.96
N LYS A 193 7.04 -0.27 11.77
CA LYS A 193 5.71 -0.54 12.32
C LYS A 193 4.66 -0.74 11.24
N ALA A 194 4.67 0.06 10.19
CA ALA A 194 3.75 -0.10 9.05
C ALA A 194 4.01 -1.42 8.32
N ALA A 195 5.27 -1.73 7.99
CA ALA A 195 5.65 -2.99 7.35
C ALA A 195 5.28 -4.22 8.20
N ALA A 196 5.54 -4.17 9.51
CA ALA A 196 5.21 -5.23 10.47
C ALA A 196 3.70 -5.47 10.58
N ASN A 197 2.87 -4.42 10.50
CA ASN A 197 1.41 -4.56 10.50
C ASN A 197 0.88 -5.33 9.28
N ILE A 198 1.52 -5.17 8.13
CA ILE A 198 1.12 -5.86 6.89
C ILE A 198 1.39 -7.36 7.01
N VAL A 199 2.57 -7.74 7.51
CA VAL A 199 3.03 -9.14 7.54
C VAL A 199 2.68 -9.88 8.84
N GLY A 200 2.12 -9.20 9.84
CA GLY A 200 1.72 -9.82 11.11
C GLY A 200 2.93 -10.12 12.00
N LEU A 201 3.81 -9.14 12.13
CA LEU A 201 4.98 -9.17 13.02
C LEU A 201 4.80 -8.14 14.14
N ASP A 202 5.42 -8.38 15.30
CA ASP A 202 5.42 -7.42 16.41
C ASP A 202 5.82 -6.00 15.94
N PRO A 203 4.90 -5.03 16.00
CA PRO A 203 5.11 -3.68 15.48
C PRO A 203 6.10 -2.84 16.30
N SER A 204 6.47 -3.29 17.50
CA SER A 204 7.51 -2.62 18.29
C SER A 204 8.92 -2.87 17.74
N GLY A 205 9.08 -3.93 16.93
CA GLY A 205 10.38 -4.35 16.39
C GLY A 205 11.33 -4.95 17.42
N GLN A 206 10.84 -5.23 18.63
CA GLN A 206 11.63 -5.80 19.73
C GLN A 206 11.64 -7.33 19.71
N THR A 207 10.59 -7.95 19.17
CA THR A 207 10.49 -9.42 19.09
C THR A 207 10.16 -9.88 17.67
N THR A 208 10.40 -11.15 17.39
CA THR A 208 9.98 -11.84 16.16
C THR A 208 8.62 -12.51 16.31
N ASN A 209 7.87 -12.18 17.37
CA ASN A 209 6.60 -12.82 17.65
C ASN A 209 5.59 -12.47 16.54
N ALA A 210 4.93 -13.50 16.02
CA ALA A 210 3.84 -13.31 15.08
C ALA A 210 2.64 -12.70 15.82
N VAL A 211 2.02 -11.71 15.19
CA VAL A 211 0.77 -11.09 15.62
C VAL A 211 -0.22 -11.14 14.46
N SER A 212 -1.50 -10.87 14.72
CA SER A 212 -2.47 -10.78 13.64
C SER A 212 -2.12 -9.65 12.68
N ARG A 213 -2.21 -9.92 11.37
CA ARG A 213 -2.24 -8.89 10.33
C ARG A 213 -3.44 -7.96 10.55
N LEU A 214 -3.48 -6.86 9.80
CA LEU A 214 -4.59 -5.91 9.86
C LEU A 214 -5.91 -6.57 9.40
N SER A 215 -6.97 -6.34 10.16
CA SER A 215 -8.30 -6.88 9.88
C SER A 215 -9.13 -5.92 9.03
N VAL A 216 -9.91 -6.50 8.13
CA VAL A 216 -10.90 -5.82 7.27
C VAL A 216 -12.16 -6.67 7.32
N SER A 217 -13.34 -6.06 7.45
CA SER A 217 -14.61 -6.80 7.45
C SER A 217 -14.93 -7.38 6.06
N PRO A 218 -15.63 -8.52 5.96
CA PRO A 218 -16.06 -9.07 4.68
C PRO A 218 -17.24 -8.29 4.08
N ASN A 219 -17.43 -8.40 2.77
CA ASN A 219 -18.56 -7.87 2.01
C ASN A 219 -18.85 -6.37 2.27
N ILE A 220 -17.78 -5.58 2.31
CA ILE A 220 -17.81 -4.14 2.63
C ILE A 220 -18.03 -3.25 1.40
N TRP A 221 -18.02 -3.80 0.18
CA TRP A 221 -18.25 -3.06 -1.07
C TRP A 221 -19.69 -3.25 -1.61
N ASN A 222 -20.67 -2.68 -0.90
CA ASN A 222 -22.06 -2.62 -1.33
C ASN A 222 -22.33 -1.25 -1.98
N GLY A 223 -22.79 -1.23 -3.24
CA GLY A 223 -23.31 -0.02 -3.89
C GLY A 223 -22.43 0.63 -4.95
N PHE A 224 -21.18 0.20 -5.16
CA PHE A 224 -20.31 0.81 -6.18
C PHE A 224 -19.27 -0.15 -6.79
N ASN A 225 -18.55 0.34 -7.80
CA ASN A 225 -17.70 -0.47 -8.66
C ASN A 225 -16.38 -0.80 -7.96
N LEU A 226 -16.21 -2.06 -7.58
CA LEU A 226 -14.93 -2.59 -7.09
C LEU A 226 -14.26 -3.40 -8.21
N LYS A 227 -12.98 -3.11 -8.47
CA LYS A 227 -12.09 -3.93 -9.29
C LYS A 227 -10.92 -4.38 -8.41
N VAL A 228 -10.69 -5.69 -8.35
CA VAL A 228 -9.52 -6.27 -7.67
C VAL A 228 -8.66 -6.92 -8.74
N VAL A 229 -7.40 -6.53 -8.80
CA VAL A 229 -6.52 -6.82 -9.94
C VAL A 229 -5.33 -7.65 -9.51
N TRP A 230 -5.15 -8.79 -10.17
CA TRP A 230 -3.97 -9.64 -10.07
C TRP A 230 -3.01 -9.35 -11.22
N LEU A 231 -1.71 -9.34 -10.90
CA LEU A 231 -0.63 -9.14 -11.85
C LEU A 231 0.07 -10.48 -12.06
N GLU A 232 0.02 -11.04 -13.28
CA GLU A 232 0.41 -12.43 -13.53
C GLU A 232 1.87 -12.75 -13.16
N LYS A 233 2.76 -11.74 -13.25
CA LYS A 233 4.19 -11.87 -12.92
C LYS A 233 4.55 -11.22 -11.58
N GLY A 234 3.56 -10.81 -10.78
CA GLY A 234 3.77 -10.33 -9.43
C GLY A 234 4.17 -11.47 -8.48
N VAL A 235 5.23 -11.28 -7.70
CA VAL A 235 5.78 -12.33 -6.82
C VAL A 235 5.13 -12.36 -5.43
N PHE A 236 4.40 -11.31 -5.04
CA PHE A 236 3.85 -11.18 -3.69
C PHE A 236 2.49 -11.87 -3.51
N PHE A 237 1.75 -12.07 -4.60
CA PHE A 237 0.39 -12.60 -4.58
C PHE A 237 0.16 -13.55 -5.76
N ASN A 238 -0.51 -14.66 -5.50
CA ASN A 238 -0.97 -15.53 -6.56
C ASN A 238 -2.44 -15.24 -6.96
N GLN A 239 -2.87 -15.87 -8.05
CA GLN A 239 -4.21 -15.69 -8.60
C GLN A 239 -5.30 -16.10 -7.59
N SER A 240 -5.10 -17.22 -6.90
CA SER A 240 -6.09 -17.76 -5.94
C SER A 240 -6.25 -16.84 -4.73
N GLU A 241 -5.15 -16.28 -4.22
CA GLU A 241 -5.15 -15.32 -3.13
C GLU A 241 -5.87 -14.03 -3.53
N THR A 242 -5.57 -13.49 -4.71
CA THR A 242 -6.22 -12.28 -5.22
C THR A 242 -7.71 -12.52 -5.50
N GLN A 243 -8.06 -13.70 -6.00
CA GLN A 243 -9.45 -14.12 -6.19
C GLN A 243 -10.19 -14.28 -4.85
N GLY A 244 -9.51 -14.80 -3.83
CA GLY A 244 -10.02 -14.88 -2.46
C GLY A 244 -10.32 -13.49 -1.90
N LEU A 245 -9.41 -12.53 -2.10
CA LEU A 245 -9.60 -11.14 -1.73
C LEU A 245 -10.82 -10.52 -2.43
N ALA A 246 -10.97 -10.74 -3.74
CA ALA A 246 -12.11 -10.22 -4.50
C ALA A 246 -13.45 -10.71 -3.93
N GLN A 247 -13.59 -12.03 -3.70
CA GLN A 247 -14.80 -12.64 -3.14
C GLN A 247 -15.07 -12.20 -1.71
N TYR A 248 -14.01 -12.02 -0.92
CA TYR A 248 -14.11 -11.57 0.47
C TYR A 248 -14.62 -10.13 0.58
N LEU A 249 -14.13 -9.23 -0.28
CA LEU A 249 -14.53 -7.82 -0.26
C LEU A 249 -15.92 -7.60 -0.86
N LYS A 250 -16.32 -8.42 -1.84
CA LYS A 250 -17.64 -8.40 -2.48
C LYS A 250 -17.99 -9.79 -3.01
N THR A 251 -19.03 -10.39 -2.44
CA THR A 251 -19.50 -11.73 -2.85
C THR A 251 -19.80 -11.76 -4.35
N GLY A 252 -19.29 -12.77 -5.04
CA GLY A 252 -19.46 -12.96 -6.48
C GLY A 252 -18.49 -12.17 -7.36
N LEU A 253 -17.56 -11.39 -6.79
CA LEU A 253 -16.60 -10.62 -7.57
C LEU A 253 -15.43 -11.48 -8.08
N ASN A 254 -15.22 -11.49 -9.39
CA ASN A 254 -14.04 -12.08 -10.00
C ASN A 254 -12.88 -11.09 -10.02
N ALA A 255 -11.68 -11.56 -9.67
CA ALA A 255 -10.47 -10.78 -9.84
C ALA A 255 -10.17 -10.59 -11.33
N ILE A 256 -9.69 -9.41 -11.69
CA ILE A 256 -9.24 -9.09 -13.05
C ILE A 256 -7.78 -9.52 -13.14
N THR A 257 -7.44 -10.31 -14.16
CA THR A 257 -6.06 -10.69 -14.44
C THR A 257 -5.47 -9.74 -15.47
N ILE A 258 -4.33 -9.14 -15.14
CA ILE A 258 -3.46 -8.49 -16.10
C ILE A 258 -2.39 -9.50 -16.50
N SER A 259 -2.59 -10.10 -17.68
CA SER A 259 -1.68 -11.07 -18.27
C SER A 259 -0.80 -10.38 -19.31
N ASP A 260 0.47 -10.23 -18.97
CA ASP A 260 1.51 -9.67 -19.84
C ASP A 260 2.88 -10.15 -19.32
N PRO A 261 3.89 -10.37 -20.18
CA PRO A 261 5.23 -10.74 -19.73
C PRO A 261 5.88 -9.76 -18.75
N GLU A 262 5.41 -8.51 -18.71
CA GLU A 262 5.88 -7.44 -17.83
C GLU A 262 4.84 -7.01 -16.78
N ALA A 263 3.80 -7.82 -16.54
CA ALA A 263 2.82 -7.62 -15.46
C ALA A 263 3.42 -7.94 -14.07
N VAL A 264 4.53 -7.29 -13.74
CA VAL A 264 5.23 -7.36 -12.45
C VAL A 264 4.58 -6.45 -11.42
N HIS A 265 4.92 -6.58 -10.13
CA HIS A 265 4.31 -5.78 -9.05
C HIS A 265 4.39 -4.27 -9.31
N GLY A 266 5.54 -3.78 -9.79
CA GLY A 266 5.81 -2.39 -10.14
C GLY A 266 5.23 -1.92 -11.48
N ALA A 267 4.41 -2.72 -12.16
CA ALA A 267 3.83 -2.40 -13.47
C ALA A 267 3.04 -1.06 -13.52
N PRO A 268 2.36 -0.57 -12.45
CA PRO A 268 1.75 0.77 -12.49
C PRO A 268 2.75 1.90 -12.79
N PHE A 269 4.03 1.69 -12.43
CA PHE A 269 5.15 2.56 -12.78
C PHE A 269 5.76 2.18 -14.13
N SER A 270 6.20 0.92 -14.30
CA SER A 270 7.03 0.49 -15.43
C SER A 270 6.26 0.28 -16.73
N LYS A 271 5.00 -0.15 -16.66
CA LYS A 271 4.15 -0.41 -17.84
C LYS A 271 2.69 0.00 -17.59
N PRO A 272 2.44 1.31 -17.42
CA PRO A 272 1.12 1.80 -17.03
C PRO A 272 0.01 1.55 -18.06
N SER A 273 0.37 1.31 -19.33
CA SER A 273 -0.59 1.03 -20.40
C SER A 273 -1.43 -0.22 -20.13
N LEU A 274 -0.93 -1.18 -19.35
CA LEU A 274 -1.66 -2.38 -18.96
C LEU A 274 -2.94 -2.09 -18.17
N PHE A 275 -3.03 -0.93 -17.51
CA PHE A 275 -4.10 -0.60 -16.58
C PHE A 275 -5.20 0.27 -17.19
N LEU A 276 -5.05 0.71 -18.44
CA LEU A 276 -5.96 1.70 -19.04
C LEU A 276 -7.38 1.18 -19.24
N SER A 277 -7.55 -0.13 -19.40
CA SER A 277 -8.87 -0.78 -19.50
C SER A 277 -9.63 -0.79 -18.17
N LEU A 278 -8.97 -0.49 -17.06
CA LEU A 278 -9.60 -0.42 -15.75
C LEU A 278 -10.33 0.92 -15.52
N PHE A 279 -10.15 1.90 -16.40
CA PHE A 279 -10.73 3.25 -16.32
C PHE A 279 -11.63 3.50 -17.54
#